data_AF-A0A3C0IUK1-F1
#
_entry.id   AF-A0A3C0IUK1-F1
#
_cell.length_a   1.000
_cell.length_b   1.000
_cell.length_c   1.000
_cell.angle_alpha   90.00
_cell.angle_beta   90.00
_cell.angle_gamma   90.00
#
_symmetry.space_group_name_H-M   'P 1'
#
loop_
_entity.id
_entity.type
_entity.pdbx_description
1 polymer ?
#
loop_
_entity_poly.entity_id
_entity_poly.type
_entity_poly.pdbx_seq_one_letter_code
_entity_poly.pdbx_strand_id
1 'polypeptide(L)' 'VRTSIETDFVTRNGSMAGIAESLANYQVYFGDANLINTEIERYRKVTREDVMAVAKKYLNINNRVVLYYVPKGKKGW' A
#
# COMPACT_ATOMS: atom_id res chain seq x y z
N VAL A 1 -8.21 -9.52 4.18
CA VAL A 1 -6.97 -8.80 3.79
C VAL A 1 -6.41 -9.35 2.49
N ARG A 2 -5.86 -10.56 2.43
CA ARG A 2 -5.33 -11.12 1.17
C ARG A 2 -6.36 -11.11 0.03
N THR A 3 -7.53 -11.72 0.23
CA THR A 3 -8.62 -11.72 -0.74
C THR A 3 -9.05 -10.32 -1.15
N SER A 4 -9.08 -9.37 -0.21
CA SER A 4 -9.43 -7.97 -0.47
C SER A 4 -8.41 -7.26 -1.36
N ILE A 5 -7.11 -7.55 -1.20
CA ILE A 5 -6.05 -7.00 -2.07
C ILE A 5 -6.16 -7.58 -3.49
N GLU A 6 -6.47 -8.88 -3.62
CA GLU A 6 -6.66 -9.52 -4.93
C GLU A 6 -7.92 -8.99 -5.64
N THR A 7 -9.05 -9.00 -4.92
CA THR A 7 -10.09 -7.95 -4.90
C THR A 7 -9.86 -6.71 -5.75
N ASP A 8 -9.17 -5.78 -5.10
CA ASP A 8 -8.88 -4.43 -5.56
C ASP A 8 -7.98 -4.45 -6.80
N PHE A 9 -7.00 -5.37 -6.85
CA PHE A 9 -6.11 -5.49 -8.00
C PHE A 9 -6.85 -5.86 -9.29
N VAL A 10 -7.73 -6.86 -9.22
CA VAL A 10 -8.55 -7.28 -10.37
C VAL A 10 -9.52 -6.17 -10.76
N THR A 11 -10.16 -5.54 -9.77
CA THR A 11 -11.14 -4.47 -10.01
C THR A 11 -10.49 -3.26 -10.69
N ARG A 12 -9.30 -2.85 -10.23
CA ARG A 12 -8.53 -1.74 -10.84
C ARG A 12 -8.23 -1.98 -12.32
N ASN A 13 -7.97 -3.23 -12.70
CA ASN A 13 -7.64 -3.61 -14.08
C ASN A 13 -8.85 -4.12 -14.88
N GLY A 14 -10.08 -3.96 -14.37
CA GLY A 14 -11.30 -4.43 -15.04
C GLY A 14 -11.77 -3.59 -16.22
N SER A 15 -11.14 -2.43 -16.46
CA SER A 15 -11.45 -1.53 -17.57
C SER A 15 -10.19 -1.14 -18.35
N MET A 16 -10.35 -0.73 -19.61
CA MET A 16 -9.20 -0.30 -20.42
C MET A 16 -8.51 0.94 -19.85
N ALA A 17 -9.27 1.89 -19.29
CA ALA A 17 -8.71 3.04 -18.60
C ALA A 17 -7.84 2.61 -17.40
N GLY A 18 -8.34 1.66 -16.58
CA GLY A 18 -7.60 1.14 -15.44
C GLY A 18 -6.34 0.34 -15.82
N ILE A 19 -6.39 -0.42 -16.92
CA ILE A 19 -5.21 -1.11 -17.47
C ILE A 19 -4.16 -0.08 -17.92
N ALA A 20 -4.57 0.95 -18.69
CA ALA A 20 -3.68 1.99 -19.17
C ALA A 20 -3.04 2.78 -18.01
N GLU A 21 -3.83 3.12 -16.98
CA GLU A 21 -3.34 3.76 -15.77
C GLU A 21 -2.33 2.89 -15.02
N SER A 22 -2.62 1.60 -14.83
CA SER A 22 -1.69 0.67 -14.18
C SER A 22 -0.38 0.55 -14.94
N LEU A 23 -0.42 0.39 -16.27
CA LEU A 23 0.78 0.33 -17.12
C LEU A 23 1.63 1.60 -17.00
N ALA A 24 1.00 2.78 -17.05
CA ALA A 24 1.68 4.05 -16.90
C ALA A 24 2.31 4.19 -15.51
N ASN A 25 1.57 3.86 -14.44
CA ASN A 25 2.08 3.90 -13.07
C ASN A 25 3.29 2.99 -12.88
N TYR A 26 3.24 1.75 -13.38
CA TYR A 26 4.38 0.85 -13.26
C TYR A 26 5.61 1.36 -14.02
N GLN A 27 5.43 1.91 -15.20
CA GLN A 27 6.54 2.48 -15.96
C GLN A 27 7.13 3.72 -15.26
N VAL A 28 6.29 4.61 -14.74
CA VAL A 28 6.73 5.86 -14.11
C VAL A 28 7.43 5.62 -12.79
N TYR A 29 6.87 4.77 -11.92
CA TYR A 29 7.41 4.56 -10.57
C TYR A 29 8.49 3.48 -10.51
N PHE A 30 8.45 2.49 -11.40
CA PHE A 30 9.31 1.31 -11.31
C PHE A 30 10.08 1.01 -12.61
N GLY A 31 9.85 1.75 -13.69
CA GLY A 31 10.54 1.56 -14.97
C GLY A 31 10.15 0.29 -15.74
N ASP A 32 9.17 -0.46 -15.24
CA ASP A 32 8.79 -1.76 -15.80
C ASP A 32 7.26 -1.95 -15.81
N ALA A 33 6.65 -1.63 -16.94
CA ALA A 33 5.21 -1.85 -17.16
C ALA A 33 4.78 -3.32 -17.01
N ASN A 34 5.69 -4.29 -17.17
CA ASN A 34 5.37 -5.73 -17.07
C ASN A 34 5.04 -6.17 -15.63
N LEU A 35 5.29 -5.32 -14.63
CA LEU A 35 4.88 -5.56 -13.26
C LEU A 35 3.37 -5.78 -13.12
N ILE A 36 2.54 -5.25 -14.04
CA ILE A 36 1.10 -5.52 -14.08
C ILE A 36 0.78 -7.03 -14.15
N ASN A 37 1.66 -7.84 -14.74
CA ASN A 37 1.45 -9.28 -14.90
C ASN A 37 1.95 -10.09 -13.69
N THR A 38 2.78 -9.51 -12.84
CA THR A 38 3.52 -10.25 -11.80
C THR A 38 3.28 -9.73 -10.37
N GLU A 39 2.69 -8.55 -10.21
CA GLU A 39 2.49 -7.94 -8.89
C GLU A 39 1.61 -8.80 -7.97
N ILE A 40 0.58 -9.44 -8.52
CA ILE A 40 -0.31 -10.31 -7.75
C ILE A 40 0.45 -11.47 -7.07
N GLU A 41 1.45 -12.02 -7.74
CA GLU A 41 2.29 -13.09 -7.20
C GLU A 41 3.19 -12.61 -6.07
N ARG A 42 3.59 -11.33 -6.08
CA ARG A 42 4.33 -10.72 -4.97
C ARG A 42 3.46 -10.62 -3.72
N TYR A 43 2.19 -10.22 -3.86
CA TYR A 43 1.25 -10.18 -2.73
C TYR A 43 0.97 -11.58 -2.17
N ARG A 44 0.86 -12.60 -3.03
CA ARG A 44 0.62 -13.99 -2.60
C ARG A 44 1.75 -14.60 -1.79
N LYS A 45 3.00 -14.17 -2.04
CA LYS A 45 4.19 -14.60 -1.31
C LYS A 45 4.26 -14.10 0.14
N VAL A 46 3.51 -13.06 0.49
CA VAL A 46 3.56 -12.47 1.83
C VAL A 46 2.98 -13.42 2.88
N THR A 47 3.80 -13.83 3.84
CA THR A 47 3.38 -14.71 4.95
C THR A 47 2.85 -13.91 6.15
N ARG A 48 2.26 -14.60 7.12
CA ARG A 48 1.82 -13.98 8.37
C ARG A 48 3.01 -13.47 9.18
N GLU A 49 4.11 -14.20 9.11
CA GLU A 49 5.37 -13.92 9.78
C GLU A 49 6.02 -12.65 9.21
N ASP A 50 5.98 -12.47 7.89
CA ASP A 50 6.43 -11.23 7.22
C ASP A 50 5.64 -10.02 7.70
N VAL A 51 4.32 -10.13 7.77
CA VAL A 51 3.44 -9.04 8.27
C VAL A 51 3.80 -8.68 9.70
N MET A 52 4.00 -9.69 10.56
CA MET A 52 4.39 -9.47 11.95
C MET A 52 5.78 -8.83 12.07
N ALA A 53 6.75 -9.25 11.24
CA ALA A 53 8.09 -8.69 11.23
C ALA A 53 8.09 -7.21 10.82
N VAL A 54 7.35 -6.87 9.76
CA VAL A 54 7.18 -5.47 9.29
C VAL A 54 6.48 -4.62 10.33
N ALA A 55 5.42 -5.13 10.96
CA ALA A 55 4.71 -4.42 12.04
C ALA A 55 5.65 -4.11 13.22
N LYS A 56 6.42 -5.09 13.70
CA LYS A 56 7.41 -4.87 14.77
C LYS A 56 8.50 -3.86 14.37
N LYS A 57 8.92 -3.86 13.11
CA LYS A 57 9.95 -2.96 12.60
C LYS A 57 9.47 -1.50 12.55
N TYR A 58 8.30 -1.25 11.97
CA TYR A 58 7.87 0.11 11.66
C TYR A 58 6.86 0.70 12.65
N LEU A 59 5.99 -0.10 13.26
CA LEU A 59 4.96 0.35 14.19
C LEU A 59 5.48 0.34 15.64
N ASN A 60 6.59 1.03 15.88
CA ASN A 60 7.16 1.19 17.22
C ASN A 60 6.84 2.58 17.80
N ILE A 61 6.93 2.71 19.14
CA ILE A 61 6.56 3.93 19.86
C ILE A 61 7.41 5.15 19.46
N ASN A 62 8.65 4.92 19.03
CA ASN A 62 9.58 5.98 18.62
C ASN A 62 9.29 6.47 17.19
N ASN A 63 8.52 5.71 16.40
CA ASN A 63 8.12 6.04 15.03
C ASN A 63 6.66 6.52 14.98
N ARG A 64 6.26 7.39 15.90
CA ARG A 64 4.89 7.93 15.97
C ARG A 64 4.91 9.45 15.98
N VAL A 65 4.11 10.04 15.08
CA VAL A 65 3.73 11.45 15.14
C VAL A 65 2.32 11.53 15.72
N VAL A 66 2.13 12.35 16.76
CA VAL A 66 0.81 12.62 17.34
C VAL A 66 0.44 14.06 17.02
N LEU A 67 -0.61 14.24 16.23
CA LEU A 67 -1.15 15.55 15.89
C LEU A 67 -2.34 15.85 16.80
N TYR A 68 -2.21 16.91 17.61
CA TYR A 68 -3.31 17.43 18.41
C TYR A 68 -3.96 18.62 17.70
N TYR A 69 -5.24 18.49 17.37
CA TYR A 69 -6.05 19.60 16.87
C TYR A 69 -6.78 20.25 18.04
N VAL A 70 -6.35 21.45 18.46
CA VAL A 70 -6.91 22.17 19.62
C VAL A 70 -7.30 23.61 19.28
N PRO A 71 -8.27 24.22 19.99
CA PRO A 71 -8.64 25.61 19.79
C PRO A 71 -7.46 26.56 19.96
N LYS A 72 -7.47 27.66 19.20
CA LYS A 72 -6.44 28.72 19.27
C LYS A 72 -6.27 29.19 20.72
N GLY A 73 -5.06 29.09 21.25
CA GLY A 73 -4.72 29.49 22.62
C GLY A 73 -4.76 28.38 23.66
N LYS A 74 -5.14 27.15 23.29
CA LYS A 74 -4.98 25.96 24.16
C LYS A 74 -3.79 25.13 23.71
N LYS A 75 -3.03 24.57 24.66
CA LYS A 75 -1.99 23.58 24.35
C LYS A 75 -2.63 22.20 24.18
N GLY A 76 -2.09 21.41 23.24
CA GLY A 76 -2.26 19.96 23.25
C GLY A 76 -1.63 19.35 24.51
N TRP A 77 -1.89 18.07 24.72
CA TRP A 77 -1.41 17.32 25.89
C TRP A 77 0.11 17.35 26.02
#